data_AF-G7IL25-F1
#
_entry.id   AF-G7IL25-F1
#
_cell.length_a   1.000
_cell.length_b   1.000
_cell.length_c   1.000
_cell.angle_alpha   90.00
_cell.angle_beta   90.00
_cell.angle_gamma   90.00
#
_symmetry.space_group_name_H-M   'P 1'
#
loop_
_entity.id
_entity.type
_entity.pdbx_description
1 polymer ?
#
loop_
_entity_poly.entity_id
_entity_poly.type
_entity_poly.pdbx_seq_one_letter_code
_entity_poly.pdbx_strand_id
1 'polypeptide(L)'
;MNEIETPMENTVLHIAAWYGNNEIVNLVIERVPKLLFKFNKNNDSAFHVAANGGHISTVEKLLANYVNIERHDIKMAWLEYTKKNKDDQEDYDEKSNMEDLLNFVKEKNVRGNTMLHEAMLSDKSNMSRGMIFKVCELYKTEDLSGYSLANSCYEFALDIINHAKESVLFLAVVKGDKDAVELILKNCPQNVKPEGLSPVGAAILMQKHNNEMLSTILENKPTWVHSRDKHERLPLHYAASIGYLEGVELLIDKCKCCTIQRDKLCYFPIHVASYGGHVEVVKKLLEYCPDPTEMLDTSHKRNILHVASKYGKYEVVQYILQSQIPGLDKMINQKDNKGDTPLHLAARSCHPTTVYYLVNQSKERVKLDLVNQNNETALDIVTTLFELDKSSLRQANSSIQVQTCKFITEFLV
;
A
#
# COMPACT_ATOMS: atom_id res chain seq x y z
N MET A 1 -14.68 -46.83 -4.51
CA MET A 1 -15.81 -45.94 -4.86
C MET A 1 -15.21 -44.74 -5.57
N ASN A 2 -15.60 -44.47 -6.81
CA ASN A 2 -15.14 -43.27 -7.51
C ASN A 2 -15.66 -42.05 -6.75
N GLU A 3 -14.76 -41.15 -6.37
CA GLU A 3 -15.10 -39.91 -5.68
C GLU A 3 -15.93 -39.04 -6.62
N ILE A 4 -17.11 -38.60 -6.16
CA ILE A 4 -17.94 -37.65 -6.93
C ILE A 4 -17.37 -36.27 -6.68
N GLU A 5 -16.69 -35.74 -7.69
CA GLU A 5 -16.14 -34.39 -7.68
C GLU A 5 -17.07 -33.44 -8.45
N THR A 6 -17.16 -32.20 -7.99
CA THR A 6 -17.86 -31.14 -8.74
C THR A 6 -17.04 -30.74 -9.99
N PRO A 7 -17.59 -29.94 -10.92
CA PRO A 7 -16.81 -29.41 -12.06
C PRO A 7 -15.59 -28.55 -11.68
N MET A 8 -15.51 -28.11 -10.41
CA MET A 8 -14.36 -27.40 -9.84
C MET A 8 -13.47 -28.33 -9.01
N GLU A 9 -13.66 -29.64 -9.11
CA GLU A 9 -12.92 -30.68 -8.37
C GLU A 9 -13.08 -30.55 -6.84
N ASN A 10 -14.11 -29.83 -6.37
CA ASN A 10 -14.44 -29.83 -4.94
C ASN A 10 -14.91 -31.23 -4.54
N THR A 11 -14.19 -31.81 -3.59
CA THR A 11 -14.58 -33.03 -2.88
C THR A 11 -15.71 -32.73 -1.89
N VAL A 12 -16.34 -33.78 -1.34
CA VAL A 12 -17.35 -33.64 -0.27
C VAL A 12 -16.80 -32.87 0.95
N LEU A 13 -15.49 -32.99 1.24
CA LEU A 13 -14.86 -32.26 2.34
C LEU A 13 -14.82 -30.75 2.06
N HIS A 14 -14.48 -30.33 0.83
CA HIS A 14 -14.50 -28.92 0.44
C HIS A 14 -15.90 -28.33 0.57
N ILE A 15 -16.93 -29.05 0.13
CA ILE A 15 -18.32 -28.59 0.22
C ILE A 15 -18.73 -28.47 1.69
N ALA A 16 -18.45 -29.48 2.52
CA ALA A 16 -18.77 -29.43 3.94
C ALA A 16 -18.05 -28.27 4.66
N ALA A 17 -16.78 -28.04 4.30
CA ALA A 17 -15.97 -26.93 4.80
C ALA A 17 -16.56 -25.55 4.41
N TRP A 18 -17.00 -25.38 3.16
CA TRP A 18 -17.60 -24.12 2.67
C TRP A 18 -18.87 -23.70 3.41
N TYR A 19 -19.64 -24.68 3.89
CA TYR A 19 -20.87 -24.45 4.64
C TYR A 19 -20.67 -24.51 6.16
N GLY A 20 -19.45 -24.78 6.63
CA GLY A 20 -19.13 -24.89 8.05
C GLY A 20 -19.82 -26.08 8.74
N ASN A 21 -20.14 -27.15 8.00
CA ASN A 21 -20.81 -28.32 8.57
C ASN A 21 -19.81 -29.23 9.28
N ASN A 22 -19.56 -28.88 10.53
CA ASN A 22 -18.67 -29.55 11.46
C ASN A 22 -18.95 -31.05 11.68
N GLU A 23 -20.19 -31.51 11.55
CA GLU A 23 -20.54 -32.93 11.70
C GLU A 23 -20.14 -33.72 10.46
N ILE A 24 -20.48 -33.21 9.28
CA ILE A 24 -20.12 -33.83 8.00
C ILE A 24 -18.59 -33.83 7.85
N VAL A 25 -17.91 -32.75 8.22
CA VAL A 25 -16.44 -32.69 8.19
C VAL A 25 -15.83 -33.83 9.00
N ASN A 26 -16.25 -34.03 10.25
CA ASN A 26 -15.75 -35.12 11.09
C ASN A 26 -16.06 -36.50 10.47
N LEU A 27 -17.30 -36.72 10.02
CA LEU A 27 -17.70 -38.00 9.40
C LEU A 27 -16.90 -38.32 8.14
N VAL A 28 -16.60 -37.31 7.31
CA VAL A 28 -15.80 -37.46 6.09
C VAL A 28 -14.36 -37.81 6.45
N ILE A 29 -13.76 -37.13 7.44
CA ILE A 29 -12.40 -37.42 7.89
C ILE A 29 -12.30 -38.83 8.48
N GLU A 30 -13.29 -39.23 9.28
CA GLU A 30 -13.33 -40.55 9.90
C GLU A 30 -13.40 -41.68 8.88
N ARG A 31 -14.15 -41.49 7.78
CA ARG A 31 -14.38 -42.53 6.77
C ARG A 31 -13.38 -42.49 5.61
N VAL A 32 -12.91 -41.29 5.24
CA VAL A 32 -12.09 -41.05 4.06
C VAL A 32 -11.00 -40.00 4.35
N PRO A 33 -10.03 -40.31 5.23
CA PRO A 33 -9.04 -39.34 5.72
C PRO A 33 -8.15 -38.75 4.62
N LYS A 34 -7.93 -39.48 3.51
CA LYS A 34 -7.19 -38.98 2.34
C LYS A 34 -7.75 -37.68 1.72
N LEU A 35 -9.04 -37.38 1.95
CA LEU A 35 -9.63 -36.14 1.45
C LEU A 35 -9.13 -34.89 2.15
N LEU A 36 -8.51 -35.02 3.34
CA LEU A 36 -7.83 -33.92 4.02
C LEU A 36 -6.77 -33.29 3.09
N PHE A 37 -5.99 -34.11 2.40
CA PHE A 37 -4.85 -33.69 1.58
C PHE A 37 -5.20 -33.47 0.10
N LYS A 38 -6.50 -33.38 -0.23
CA LYS A 38 -6.96 -33.10 -1.59
C LYS A 38 -7.11 -31.60 -1.83
N PHE A 39 -6.77 -31.20 -3.04
CA PHE A 39 -6.93 -29.85 -3.55
C PHE A 39 -7.95 -29.85 -4.67
N ASN A 40 -8.71 -28.77 -4.77
CA ASN A 40 -9.63 -28.55 -5.88
C ASN A 40 -8.91 -27.93 -7.09
N LYS A 41 -9.67 -27.59 -8.15
CA LYS A 41 -9.15 -27.00 -9.38
C LYS A 41 -8.42 -25.65 -9.19
N ASN A 42 -8.77 -24.90 -8.14
CA ASN A 42 -8.12 -23.65 -7.78
C ASN A 42 -6.91 -23.85 -6.85
N ASN A 43 -6.49 -25.09 -6.62
CA ASN A 43 -5.51 -25.45 -5.62
C ASN A 43 -5.91 -25.00 -4.20
N ASP A 44 -7.22 -24.90 -3.92
CA ASP A 44 -7.71 -24.69 -2.57
C ASP A 44 -7.77 -26.05 -1.86
N SER A 45 -7.23 -26.10 -0.65
CA SER A 45 -7.52 -27.17 0.30
C SER A 45 -8.81 -26.90 1.07
N ALA A 46 -9.29 -27.88 1.84
CA ALA A 46 -10.43 -27.69 2.75
C ALA A 46 -10.23 -26.51 3.73
N PHE A 47 -8.98 -26.18 4.11
CA PHE A 47 -8.68 -25.01 4.94
C PHE A 47 -8.95 -23.69 4.23
N HIS A 48 -8.49 -23.55 2.99
CA HIS A 48 -8.73 -22.34 2.20
C HIS A 48 -10.22 -22.07 2.09
N VAL A 49 -10.99 -23.12 1.80
CA VAL A 49 -12.45 -23.04 1.64
C VAL A 49 -13.16 -22.72 2.97
N ALA A 50 -12.79 -23.38 4.08
CA ALA A 50 -13.36 -23.09 5.40
C ALA A 50 -13.01 -21.67 5.88
N ALA A 51 -11.75 -21.24 5.68
CA ALA A 51 -11.26 -19.93 6.08
C ALA A 51 -11.94 -18.82 5.28
N ASN A 52 -12.04 -18.95 3.96
CA ASN A 52 -12.78 -18.02 3.10
C ASN A 52 -14.29 -18.00 3.47
N GLY A 53 -14.85 -19.14 3.85
CA GLY A 53 -16.21 -19.24 4.37
C GLY A 53 -16.42 -18.54 5.72
N GLY A 54 -15.35 -18.17 6.43
CA GLY A 54 -15.40 -17.60 7.78
C GLY A 54 -15.74 -18.63 8.87
N HIS A 55 -15.60 -19.92 8.59
CA HIS A 55 -16.00 -21.01 9.48
C HIS A 55 -14.86 -21.43 10.41
N ILE A 56 -14.56 -20.58 11.40
CA ILE A 56 -13.43 -20.77 12.33
C ILE A 56 -13.47 -22.11 13.07
N SER A 57 -14.65 -22.53 13.56
CA SER A 57 -14.80 -23.83 14.23
C SER A 57 -14.51 -25.02 13.30
N THR A 58 -14.81 -24.88 12.00
CA THR A 58 -14.46 -25.90 11.01
C THR A 58 -12.96 -25.93 10.74
N VAL A 59 -12.31 -24.76 10.68
CA VAL A 59 -10.85 -24.68 10.59
C VAL A 59 -10.19 -25.34 11.80
N GLU A 60 -10.68 -25.09 13.01
CA GLU A 60 -10.21 -25.73 14.24
C GLU A 60 -10.32 -27.25 14.17
N LYS A 61 -11.48 -27.79 13.77
CA LYS A 61 -11.68 -29.23 13.60
C LYS A 61 -10.75 -29.84 12.57
N LEU A 62 -10.54 -29.15 11.45
CA LEU A 62 -9.59 -29.58 10.45
C LEU A 62 -8.19 -29.60 11.08
N LEU A 63 -7.70 -28.50 11.66
CA LEU A 63 -6.37 -28.44 12.30
C LEU A 63 -6.17 -29.51 13.38
N ALA A 64 -7.17 -29.80 14.21
CA ALA A 64 -7.10 -30.83 15.24
C ALA A 64 -6.75 -32.22 14.69
N ASN A 65 -7.30 -32.57 13.52
CA ASN A 65 -7.01 -33.84 12.87
C ASN A 65 -5.63 -33.87 12.20
N TYR A 66 -5.07 -32.71 11.84
CA TYR A 66 -3.71 -32.60 11.31
C TYR A 66 -2.64 -32.59 12.41
N VAL A 67 -2.93 -32.05 13.58
CA VAL A 67 -1.96 -32.09 14.69
C VAL A 67 -1.95 -33.47 15.34
N ASN A 68 -3.07 -34.20 15.30
CA ASN A 68 -3.18 -35.56 15.80
C ASN A 68 -2.86 -36.64 14.73
N ILE A 69 -1.71 -36.50 14.05
CA ILE A 69 -1.23 -37.46 13.02
C ILE A 69 -0.99 -38.87 13.59
N GLU A 70 -1.03 -39.06 14.91
CA GLU A 70 -0.87 -40.38 15.54
C GLU A 70 -1.93 -41.41 15.09
N ARG A 71 -3.09 -40.95 14.60
CA ARG A 71 -4.10 -41.84 14.00
C ARG A 71 -3.53 -42.47 12.72
N HIS A 72 -3.38 -43.80 12.73
CA HIS A 72 -2.65 -44.55 11.69
C HIS A 72 -3.12 -44.28 10.25
N ASP A 73 -4.42 -44.19 10.01
CA ASP A 73 -4.98 -43.93 8.68
C ASP A 73 -4.74 -42.51 8.18
N ILE A 74 -4.76 -41.51 9.07
CA ILE A 74 -4.36 -40.12 8.77
C ILE A 74 -2.85 -40.07 8.49
N LYS A 75 -2.01 -40.74 9.30
CA LYS A 75 -0.56 -40.86 9.07
C LYS A 75 -0.26 -41.46 7.69
N MET A 76 -0.96 -42.53 7.31
CA MET A 76 -0.77 -43.17 6.01
C MET A 76 -1.21 -42.26 4.85
N ALA A 77 -2.34 -41.57 4.99
CA ALA A 77 -2.79 -40.60 4.01
C ALA A 77 -1.82 -39.40 3.88
N TRP A 78 -1.25 -38.93 5.00
CA TRP A 78 -0.21 -37.90 5.03
C TRP A 78 1.06 -38.35 4.28
N LEU A 79 1.54 -39.56 4.58
CA LEU A 79 2.72 -40.14 3.94
C LEU A 79 2.50 -40.36 2.43
N GLU A 80 1.29 -40.73 2.00
CA GLU A 80 0.97 -40.83 0.57
C GLU A 80 1.02 -39.46 -0.11
N TYR A 81 0.51 -38.42 0.56
CA TYR A 81 0.56 -37.04 0.07
C TYR A 81 1.99 -36.54 -0.07
N THR A 82 2.83 -36.69 0.96
CA THR A 82 4.21 -36.17 0.95
C THR A 82 5.10 -36.91 -0.04
N LYS A 83 4.92 -38.23 -0.22
CA LYS A 83 5.65 -39.03 -1.22
C LYS A 83 5.38 -38.60 -2.67
N LYS A 84 4.19 -38.08 -2.97
CA LYS A 84 3.88 -37.55 -4.30
C LYS A 84 4.59 -36.21 -4.59
N ASN A 85 4.96 -35.48 -3.55
CA ASN A 85 5.51 -34.12 -3.66
C ASN A 85 7.03 -34.05 -3.47
N LYS A 86 7.66 -35.09 -2.90
CA LYS A 86 9.12 -35.18 -2.74
C LYS A 86 9.64 -36.29 -3.67
N ASP A 87 10.26 -35.90 -4.79
CA ASP A 87 11.03 -36.82 -5.63
C ASP A 87 12.18 -37.43 -4.79
N ASP A 88 12.02 -38.71 -4.42
CA ASP A 88 13.01 -39.61 -3.82
C ASP A 88 13.78 -39.13 -2.57
N GLN A 89 13.26 -39.43 -1.37
CA GLN A 89 14.10 -39.60 -0.16
C GLN A 89 13.52 -40.68 0.77
N GLU A 90 14.34 -41.71 1.08
CA GLU A 90 13.96 -42.93 1.82
C GLU A 90 14.07 -42.83 3.35
N ASP A 91 14.55 -41.72 3.93
CA ASP A 91 14.69 -41.56 5.39
C ASP A 91 13.70 -40.52 5.94
N TYR A 92 12.55 -40.99 6.41
CA TYR A 92 11.55 -40.16 7.09
C TYR A 92 11.79 -40.17 8.61
N ASP A 93 12.28 -39.05 9.16
CA ASP A 93 12.48 -38.87 10.60
C ASP A 93 11.24 -38.23 11.26
N GLU A 94 10.80 -38.74 12.42
CA GLU A 94 9.54 -38.33 13.07
C GLU A 94 9.53 -36.87 13.55
N LYS A 95 10.70 -36.22 13.64
CA LYS A 95 10.84 -34.76 13.86
C LYS A 95 10.30 -33.90 12.69
N SER A 96 10.03 -34.51 11.53
CA SER A 96 9.52 -33.84 10.32
C SER A 96 8.06 -33.37 10.44
N ASN A 97 7.24 -33.96 11.32
CA ASN A 97 5.78 -33.76 11.32
C ASN A 97 5.35 -32.28 11.45
N MET A 98 6.02 -31.50 12.31
CA MET A 98 5.66 -30.09 12.52
C MET A 98 6.09 -29.20 11.36
N GLU A 99 7.27 -29.44 10.80
CA GLU A 99 7.78 -28.71 9.65
C GLU A 99 6.94 -28.99 8.39
N ASP A 100 6.55 -30.24 8.22
CA ASP A 100 5.61 -30.71 7.20
C ASP A 100 4.22 -30.05 7.36
N LEU A 101 3.70 -29.94 8.59
CA LEU A 101 2.45 -29.21 8.88
C LEU A 101 2.58 -27.72 8.58
N LEU A 102 3.69 -27.09 8.96
CA LEU A 102 3.97 -25.68 8.67
C LEU A 102 4.00 -25.44 7.15
N ASN A 103 4.66 -26.32 6.40
CA ASN A 103 4.66 -26.26 4.94
C ASN A 103 3.24 -26.36 4.37
N PHE A 104 2.38 -27.19 4.95
CA PHE A 104 0.99 -27.29 4.52
C PHE A 104 0.17 -26.01 4.79
N VAL A 105 0.35 -25.37 5.95
CA VAL A 105 -0.32 -24.08 6.25
C VAL A 105 0.17 -22.95 5.34
N LYS A 106 1.38 -23.09 4.78
CA LYS A 106 1.95 -22.19 3.76
C LYS A 106 1.48 -22.49 2.35
N GLU A 107 0.76 -23.59 2.10
CA GLU A 107 0.27 -23.94 0.77
C GLU A 107 -0.55 -22.80 0.20
N LYS A 108 -0.34 -22.55 -1.09
CA LYS A 108 -0.94 -21.42 -1.80
C LYS A 108 -1.90 -21.93 -2.85
N ASN A 109 -3.09 -21.33 -2.91
CA ASN A 109 -3.98 -21.53 -4.03
C ASN A 109 -3.47 -20.84 -5.30
N VAL A 110 -4.21 -20.93 -6.41
CA VAL A 110 -3.84 -20.31 -7.71
C VAL A 110 -3.65 -18.79 -7.65
N ARG A 111 -4.19 -18.11 -6.64
CA ARG A 111 -4.01 -16.66 -6.42
C ARG A 111 -2.78 -16.33 -5.58
N GLY A 112 -2.06 -17.35 -5.10
CA GLY A 112 -0.97 -17.22 -4.15
C GLY A 112 -1.45 -17.05 -2.71
N ASN A 113 -2.75 -17.22 -2.43
CA ASN A 113 -3.30 -17.03 -1.09
C ASN A 113 -3.11 -18.31 -0.27
N THR A 114 -2.67 -18.15 0.97
CA THR A 114 -2.77 -19.20 2.00
C THR A 114 -4.14 -19.15 2.68
N MET A 115 -4.45 -20.11 3.54
CA MET A 115 -5.67 -20.06 4.36
C MET A 115 -5.80 -18.78 5.19
N LEU A 116 -4.68 -18.18 5.63
CA LEU A 116 -4.67 -16.93 6.39
C LEU A 116 -5.08 -15.74 5.51
N HIS A 117 -4.68 -15.72 4.24
CA HIS A 117 -5.12 -14.71 3.27
C HIS A 117 -6.63 -14.86 3.00
N GLU A 118 -7.09 -16.09 2.77
CA GLU A 118 -8.51 -16.38 2.54
C GLU A 118 -9.38 -16.00 3.74
N ALA A 119 -8.89 -16.21 4.98
CA ALA A 119 -9.57 -15.74 6.20
C ALA A 119 -9.75 -14.21 6.20
N MET A 120 -8.73 -13.45 5.79
CA MET A 120 -8.83 -12.00 5.70
C MET A 120 -9.76 -11.54 4.56
N LEU A 121 -9.78 -12.28 3.44
CA LEU A 121 -10.60 -11.95 2.28
C LEU A 121 -12.08 -12.30 2.46
N SER A 122 -12.43 -13.15 3.43
CA SER A 122 -13.80 -13.56 3.71
C SER A 122 -14.75 -12.36 3.86
N ASP A 123 -15.85 -12.38 3.10
CA ASP A 123 -16.92 -11.39 3.21
C ASP A 123 -18.08 -11.86 4.12
N LYS A 124 -17.99 -13.08 4.66
CA LYS A 124 -19.08 -13.76 5.40
C LYS A 124 -18.97 -13.67 6.93
N SER A 125 -17.99 -12.96 7.46
CA SER A 125 -17.74 -12.99 8.91
C SER A 125 -18.56 -11.93 9.67
N ASN A 126 -19.49 -12.40 10.51
CA ASN A 126 -20.04 -11.62 11.64
C ASN A 126 -19.03 -11.54 12.82
N MET A 127 -17.81 -12.04 12.63
CA MET A 127 -16.77 -12.24 13.63
C MET A 127 -15.45 -11.66 13.11
N SER A 128 -14.56 -11.22 14.02
CA SER A 128 -13.20 -10.76 13.64
C SER A 128 -12.46 -11.86 12.88
N ARG A 129 -11.92 -11.50 11.70
CA ARG A 129 -11.13 -12.40 10.83
C ARG A 129 -9.85 -12.87 11.52
N GLY A 130 -9.39 -12.11 12.51
CA GLY A 130 -8.23 -12.44 13.36
C GLY A 130 -8.40 -13.70 14.21
N MET A 131 -9.62 -14.22 14.38
CA MET A 131 -9.84 -15.46 15.14
C MET A 131 -9.10 -16.67 14.57
N ILE A 132 -8.76 -16.66 13.28
CA ILE A 132 -7.95 -17.70 12.65
C ILE A 132 -6.62 -17.91 13.37
N PHE A 133 -6.00 -16.84 13.89
CA PHE A 133 -4.74 -16.91 14.63
C PHE A 133 -4.91 -17.53 16.01
N LYS A 134 -6.06 -17.29 16.67
CA LYS A 134 -6.38 -17.92 17.97
C LYS A 134 -6.52 -19.44 17.84
N VAL A 135 -7.01 -19.94 16.70
CA VAL A 135 -7.04 -21.38 16.44
C VAL A 135 -5.63 -21.94 16.33
N CYS A 136 -4.71 -21.25 15.65
CA CYS A 136 -3.31 -21.65 15.58
C CYS A 136 -2.62 -21.63 16.96
N GLU A 137 -3.05 -20.75 17.87
CA GLU A 137 -2.55 -20.70 19.27
C GLU A 137 -2.91 -21.90 20.13
N LEU A 138 -3.93 -22.69 19.77
CA LEU A 138 -4.29 -23.91 20.50
C LEU A 138 -3.21 -24.99 20.42
N TYR A 139 -2.31 -24.91 19.44
CA TYR A 139 -1.30 -25.93 19.15
C TYR A 139 0.13 -25.45 19.47
N LYS A 140 0.30 -24.73 20.57
CA LYS A 140 1.62 -24.41 21.14
C LYS A 140 2.23 -25.69 21.70
N THR A 141 3.04 -26.38 20.91
CA THR A 141 3.88 -27.48 21.42
C THR A 141 5.03 -26.89 22.22
N GLU A 142 5.17 -27.30 23.47
CA GLU A 142 6.23 -26.90 24.40
C GLU A 142 7.56 -27.60 24.09
N ASP A 143 7.97 -27.65 22.83
CA ASP A 143 9.31 -28.16 22.52
C ASP A 143 10.35 -27.14 23.01
N LEU A 144 11.46 -27.65 23.56
CA LEU A 144 12.60 -26.92 24.15
C LEU A 144 13.23 -25.85 23.22
N SER A 145 12.80 -25.77 21.96
CA SER A 145 13.24 -24.81 20.93
C SER A 145 12.39 -23.52 20.86
N GLY A 146 11.20 -23.47 21.48
CA GLY A 146 10.31 -22.31 21.43
C GLY A 146 9.58 -22.05 20.10
N TYR A 147 9.67 -22.98 19.15
CA TYR A 147 8.94 -22.94 17.88
C TYR A 147 7.51 -23.46 18.06
N SER A 148 6.51 -22.61 17.84
CA SER A 148 5.11 -23.00 17.84
C SER A 148 4.44 -22.63 16.52
N LEU A 149 3.44 -23.42 16.09
CA LEU A 149 2.62 -23.12 14.92
C LEU A 149 2.09 -21.69 14.95
N ALA A 150 1.68 -21.22 16.12
CA ALA A 150 1.20 -19.87 16.34
C ALA A 150 2.25 -18.79 16.02
N ASN A 151 3.47 -18.93 16.55
CA ASN A 151 4.56 -17.97 16.30
C ASN A 151 4.87 -17.89 14.80
N SER A 152 4.92 -19.04 14.15
CA SER A 152 5.13 -19.12 12.71
C SER A 152 3.98 -18.52 11.92
N CYS A 153 2.71 -18.73 12.29
CA CYS A 153 1.58 -18.09 11.62
C CYS A 153 1.63 -16.56 11.73
N TYR A 154 2.06 -16.01 12.86
CA TYR A 154 2.26 -14.56 13.00
C TYR A 154 3.40 -14.03 12.11
N GLU A 155 4.49 -14.77 11.98
CA GLU A 155 5.55 -14.45 11.03
C GLU A 155 5.06 -14.54 9.56
N PHE A 156 4.32 -15.59 9.22
CA PHE A 156 3.75 -15.79 7.89
C PHE A 156 2.77 -14.68 7.52
N ALA A 157 2.09 -14.09 8.51
CA ALA A 157 1.20 -12.97 8.28
C ALA A 157 1.92 -11.70 7.76
N LEU A 158 3.24 -11.60 7.99
CA LEU A 158 4.09 -10.51 7.50
C LEU A 158 4.85 -10.91 6.24
N ASP A 159 5.40 -12.13 6.18
CA ASP A 159 6.36 -12.56 5.16
C ASP A 159 5.71 -13.16 3.91
N ILE A 160 4.63 -13.93 4.07
CA ILE A 160 4.00 -14.61 2.94
C ILE A 160 3.08 -13.64 2.21
N ILE A 161 3.37 -13.41 0.94
CA ILE A 161 2.56 -12.60 0.04
C ILE A 161 1.88 -13.44 -1.05
N ASN A 162 0.71 -12.98 -1.47
CA ASN A 162 0.00 -13.51 -2.62
C ASN A 162 0.54 -12.98 -3.96
N HIS A 163 -0.05 -13.40 -5.09
CA HIS A 163 0.38 -12.94 -6.41
C HIS A 163 0.17 -11.44 -6.63
N ALA A 164 -0.76 -10.81 -5.90
CA ALA A 164 -0.97 -9.37 -5.87
C ALA A 164 0.02 -8.61 -4.96
N LYS A 165 0.99 -9.31 -4.35
CA LYS A 165 1.99 -8.78 -3.41
C LYS A 165 1.39 -8.29 -2.09
N GLU A 166 0.26 -8.86 -1.70
CA GLU A 166 -0.43 -8.55 -0.44
C GLU A 166 -0.05 -9.60 0.60
N SER A 167 0.43 -9.16 1.75
CA SER A 167 0.58 -10.01 2.94
C SER A 167 -0.76 -10.11 3.69
N VAL A 168 -0.87 -11.06 4.61
CA VAL A 168 -2.07 -11.20 5.47
C VAL A 168 -2.29 -9.94 6.30
N LEU A 169 -1.22 -9.35 6.85
CA LEU A 169 -1.29 -8.10 7.59
C LEU A 169 -1.77 -6.94 6.71
N PHE A 170 -1.29 -6.85 5.46
CA PHE A 170 -1.78 -5.85 4.50
C PHE A 170 -3.28 -6.01 4.26
N LEU A 171 -3.76 -7.24 4.03
CA LEU A 171 -5.18 -7.51 3.81
C LEU A 171 -6.04 -7.18 5.04
N ALA A 172 -5.56 -7.49 6.24
CA ALA A 172 -6.23 -7.13 7.49
C ALA A 172 -6.43 -5.61 7.61
N VAL A 173 -5.40 -4.82 7.25
CA VAL A 173 -5.47 -3.36 7.21
C VAL A 173 -6.47 -2.86 6.16
N VAL A 174 -6.42 -3.40 4.94
CA VAL A 174 -7.34 -3.01 3.85
C VAL A 174 -8.79 -3.32 4.18
N LYS A 175 -9.04 -4.44 4.88
CA LYS A 175 -10.37 -4.85 5.34
C LYS A 175 -10.82 -4.13 6.60
N GLY A 176 -9.96 -3.32 7.23
CA GLY A 176 -10.26 -2.58 8.45
C GLY A 176 -10.42 -3.46 9.70
N ASP A 177 -9.85 -4.67 9.70
CA ASP A 177 -9.94 -5.59 10.84
C ASP A 177 -8.88 -5.23 11.89
N LYS A 178 -9.20 -4.25 12.74
CA LYS A 178 -8.30 -3.75 13.78
C LYS A 178 -7.86 -4.85 14.73
N ASP A 179 -8.78 -5.70 15.17
CA ASP A 179 -8.49 -6.81 16.09
C ASP A 179 -7.45 -7.78 15.52
N ALA A 180 -7.58 -8.13 14.23
CA ALA A 180 -6.60 -8.97 13.55
C ALA A 180 -5.23 -8.28 13.48
N VAL A 181 -5.19 -6.98 13.17
CA VAL A 181 -3.95 -6.21 13.11
C VAL A 181 -3.27 -6.14 14.48
N GLU A 182 -4.00 -5.84 15.55
CA GLU A 182 -3.46 -5.82 16.91
C GLU A 182 -2.91 -7.20 17.32
N LEU A 183 -3.66 -8.26 17.02
CA LEU A 183 -3.25 -9.62 17.35
C LEU A 183 -1.97 -10.01 16.61
N ILE A 184 -1.87 -9.72 15.31
CA ILE A 184 -0.67 -9.97 14.52
C ILE A 184 0.52 -9.16 15.05
N LEU A 185 0.34 -7.84 15.24
CA LEU A 185 1.44 -6.95 15.60
C LEU A 185 1.99 -7.22 17.00
N LYS A 186 1.13 -7.58 17.95
CA LYS A 186 1.52 -7.93 19.33
C LYS A 186 2.38 -9.19 19.39
N ASN A 187 2.13 -10.16 18.52
CA ASN A 187 2.77 -11.47 18.55
C ASN A 187 3.87 -11.65 17.49
N CYS A 188 3.96 -10.76 16.49
CA CYS A 188 4.99 -10.87 15.45
C CYS A 188 6.40 -10.47 15.95
N PRO A 189 7.48 -11.04 15.37
CA PRO A 189 8.85 -10.67 15.73
C PRO A 189 9.12 -9.17 15.60
N GLN A 190 9.98 -8.62 16.46
CA GLN A 190 10.16 -7.16 16.55
C GLN A 190 10.84 -6.54 15.33
N ASN A 191 11.76 -7.26 14.68
CA ASN A 191 12.62 -6.70 13.64
C ASN A 191 12.23 -7.12 12.21
N VAL A 192 11.08 -7.78 12.04
CA VAL A 192 10.63 -8.23 10.72
C VAL A 192 9.77 -7.14 10.09
N LYS A 193 10.14 -6.75 8.87
CA LYS A 193 9.31 -5.89 8.04
C LYS A 193 8.38 -6.76 7.20
N PRO A 194 7.12 -6.33 6.97
CA PRO A 194 6.21 -7.06 6.11
C PRO A 194 6.71 -7.00 4.67
N GLU A 195 6.65 -8.14 4.00
CA GLU A 195 6.98 -8.28 2.58
C GLU A 195 5.84 -7.73 1.70
N GLY A 196 6.18 -7.34 0.48
CA GLY A 196 5.23 -6.84 -0.51
C GLY A 196 4.73 -5.41 -0.25
N LEU A 197 3.42 -5.20 -0.37
CA LEU A 197 2.79 -3.89 -0.21
C LEU A 197 2.79 -3.46 1.27
N SER A 198 3.09 -2.18 1.51
CA SER A 198 3.22 -1.64 2.87
C SER A 198 1.87 -1.59 3.60
N PRO A 199 1.74 -2.22 4.78
CA PRO A 199 0.53 -2.08 5.62
C PRO A 199 0.33 -0.65 6.13
N VAL A 200 1.41 0.08 6.44
CA VAL A 200 1.33 1.52 6.79
C VAL A 200 0.83 2.34 5.59
N GLY A 201 1.33 2.03 4.39
CA GLY A 201 0.86 2.63 3.15
C GLY A 201 -0.63 2.37 2.90
N ALA A 202 -1.10 1.14 3.13
CA ALA A 202 -2.52 0.80 3.03
C ALA A 202 -3.37 1.62 4.02
N ALA A 203 -2.97 1.70 5.29
CA ALA A 203 -3.69 2.48 6.29
C ALA A 203 -3.87 3.95 5.88
N ILE A 204 -2.87 4.52 5.19
CA ILE A 204 -2.91 5.88 4.64
C ILE A 204 -3.84 5.97 3.42
N LEU A 205 -3.72 5.04 2.47
CA LEU A 205 -4.42 5.12 1.19
C LEU A 205 -5.91 4.78 1.26
N MET A 206 -6.37 4.09 2.30
CA MET A 206 -7.78 3.66 2.40
C MET A 206 -8.79 4.77 2.79
N GLN A 207 -8.33 6.02 3.00
CA GLN A 207 -9.05 7.31 3.13
C GLN A 207 -10.22 7.44 4.14
N LYS A 208 -11.05 6.42 4.40
CA LYS A 208 -12.13 6.51 5.39
C LYS A 208 -11.56 6.34 6.82
N HIS A 209 -10.99 7.42 7.34
CA HIS A 209 -10.67 7.64 8.75
C HIS A 209 -9.95 6.48 9.46
N ASN A 210 -8.96 5.88 8.81
CA ASN A 210 -8.13 4.86 9.43
C ASN A 210 -7.01 5.46 10.31
N ASN A 211 -7.27 6.62 10.94
CA ASN A 211 -6.39 7.22 11.94
C ASN A 211 -6.12 6.22 13.06
N GLU A 212 -7.17 5.54 13.51
CA GLU A 212 -7.05 4.53 14.55
C GLU A 212 -6.14 3.37 14.12
N MET A 213 -6.31 2.82 12.92
CA MET A 213 -5.42 1.77 12.42
C MET A 213 -4.00 2.26 12.20
N LEU A 214 -3.81 3.46 11.65
CA LEU A 214 -2.48 4.05 11.48
C LEU A 214 -1.78 4.23 12.83
N SER A 215 -2.51 4.74 13.84
CA SER A 215 -2.05 4.82 15.23
C SER A 215 -1.70 3.45 15.77
N THR A 216 -2.61 2.46 15.68
CA THR A 216 -2.40 1.09 16.16
C THR A 216 -1.14 0.47 15.55
N ILE A 217 -0.93 0.61 14.24
CA ILE A 217 0.26 0.09 13.57
C ILE A 217 1.51 0.79 14.09
N LEU A 218 1.51 2.12 14.20
CA LEU A 218 2.70 2.90 14.58
C LEU A 218 2.98 2.91 16.09
N GLU A 219 2.00 2.57 16.93
CA GLU A 219 2.20 2.32 18.36
C GLU A 219 2.89 0.97 18.57
N ASN A 220 2.48 -0.06 17.83
CA ASN A 220 3.10 -1.38 17.91
C ASN A 220 4.44 -1.45 17.17
N LYS A 221 4.59 -0.74 16.05
CA LYS A 221 5.79 -0.73 15.19
C LYS A 221 6.22 0.70 14.81
N PRO A 222 6.75 1.49 15.76
CA PRO A 222 7.13 2.89 15.51
C PRO A 222 8.14 3.08 14.37
N THR A 223 9.06 2.12 14.21
CA THR A 223 10.12 2.18 13.18
C THR A 223 9.57 2.12 11.75
N TRP A 224 8.32 1.67 11.56
CA TRP A 224 7.71 1.58 10.23
C TRP A 224 7.32 2.94 9.64
N VAL A 225 7.39 4.02 10.43
CA VAL A 225 7.35 5.39 9.92
C VAL A 225 8.49 5.67 8.91
N HIS A 226 9.58 4.90 9.00
CA HIS A 226 10.75 4.96 8.10
C HIS A 226 10.71 3.94 6.96
N SER A 227 9.61 3.18 6.80
CA SER A 227 9.48 2.21 5.73
C SER A 227 9.54 2.90 4.37
N ARG A 228 10.37 2.39 3.48
CA ARG A 228 10.55 2.93 2.13
C ARG A 228 10.05 1.93 1.12
N ASP A 229 9.29 2.40 0.14
CA ASP A 229 8.91 1.58 -1.01
C ASP A 229 10.03 1.52 -2.06
N LYS A 230 9.75 0.88 -3.20
CA LYS A 230 10.68 0.78 -4.35
C LYS A 230 11.06 2.13 -5.00
N HIS A 231 10.33 3.19 -4.68
CA HIS A 231 10.59 4.57 -5.09
C HIS A 231 11.16 5.40 -3.93
N GLU A 232 11.64 4.75 -2.88
CA GLU A 232 12.15 5.35 -1.65
C GLU A 232 11.15 6.27 -0.94
N ARG A 233 9.85 6.15 -1.23
CA ARG A 233 8.81 6.96 -0.59
C ARG A 233 8.52 6.45 0.81
N LEU A 234 8.53 7.38 1.75
CA LEU A 234 8.06 7.18 3.12
C LEU A 234 6.53 7.24 3.18
N PRO A 235 5.89 6.67 4.24
CA PRO A 235 4.50 6.93 4.59
C PRO A 235 4.11 8.41 4.49
N LEU A 236 4.97 9.31 4.94
CA LEU A 236 4.70 10.75 4.90
C LEU A 236 4.56 11.31 3.48
N HIS A 237 5.23 10.74 2.48
CA HIS A 237 5.04 11.13 1.07
C HIS A 237 3.66 10.71 0.57
N TYR A 238 3.16 9.54 0.99
CA TYR A 238 1.83 9.06 0.63
C TYR A 238 0.73 9.87 1.30
N ALA A 239 0.86 10.17 2.60
CA ALA A 239 -0.11 11.02 3.29
C ALA A 239 -0.15 12.42 2.67
N ALA A 240 1.02 12.96 2.30
CA ALA A 240 1.14 14.23 1.61
C ALA A 240 0.55 14.21 0.19
N SER A 241 0.64 13.11 -0.56
CA SER A 241 0.14 13.04 -1.94
C SER A 241 -1.38 13.03 -2.04
N ILE A 242 -2.06 12.49 -1.04
CA ILE A 242 -3.53 12.41 -1.00
C ILE A 242 -4.16 13.52 -0.14
N GLY A 243 -3.36 14.37 0.51
CA GLY A 243 -3.87 15.47 1.33
C GLY A 243 -4.40 15.02 2.69
N TYR A 244 -3.93 13.88 3.20
CA TYR A 244 -4.38 13.33 4.48
C TYR A 244 -3.71 14.06 5.64
N LEU A 245 -4.31 15.17 6.07
CA LEU A 245 -3.75 16.06 7.09
C LEU A 245 -3.52 15.33 8.41
N GLU A 246 -4.53 14.65 8.95
CA GLU A 246 -4.44 13.97 10.24
C GLU A 246 -3.35 12.88 10.23
N GLY A 247 -3.23 12.15 9.12
CA GLY A 247 -2.15 11.19 8.93
C GLY A 247 -0.77 11.85 8.85
N VAL A 248 -0.65 13.02 8.22
CA VAL A 248 0.58 13.82 8.21
C VAL A 248 0.96 14.24 9.63
N GLU A 249 0.01 14.73 10.42
CA GLU A 249 0.25 15.14 11.81
C GLU A 249 0.74 13.96 12.66
N LEU A 250 0.03 12.84 12.60
CA LEU A 250 0.39 11.61 13.31
C LEU A 250 1.80 11.14 12.93
N LEU A 251 2.13 11.11 11.64
CA LEU A 251 3.45 10.67 11.16
C LEU A 251 4.58 11.62 11.61
N ILE A 252 4.34 12.93 11.61
CA ILE A 252 5.30 13.93 12.09
C ILE A 252 5.53 13.81 13.59
N ASP A 253 4.46 13.56 14.36
CA ASP A 253 4.55 13.33 15.80
C ASP A 253 5.40 12.09 16.13
N LYS A 254 5.40 11.07 15.26
CA LYS A 254 6.28 9.89 15.38
C LYS A 254 7.71 10.17 14.91
N CYS A 255 7.94 10.83 13.78
CA CYS A 255 9.27 11.39 13.45
C CYS A 255 9.21 12.67 12.60
N LYS A 256 9.58 13.78 13.23
CA LYS A 256 9.78 15.08 12.56
C LYS A 256 10.84 15.01 11.47
N CYS A 257 11.85 14.15 11.64
CA CYS A 257 12.92 13.94 10.68
C CYS A 257 12.42 13.53 9.27
N CYS A 258 11.23 12.94 9.17
CA CYS A 258 10.67 12.48 7.90
C CYS A 258 10.26 13.64 6.97
N THR A 259 10.04 14.85 7.49
CA THR A 259 9.63 16.02 6.69
C THR A 259 10.71 16.47 5.69
N ILE A 260 11.98 16.20 6.02
CA ILE A 260 13.16 16.55 5.21
C ILE A 260 13.79 15.35 4.50
N GLN A 261 13.12 14.19 4.47
CA GLN A 261 13.60 13.02 3.74
C GLN A 261 13.07 13.02 2.31
N ARG A 262 13.93 12.64 1.37
CA ARG A 262 13.62 12.60 -0.06
C ARG A 262 13.17 11.21 -0.51
N ASP A 263 12.31 11.17 -1.52
CA ASP A 263 12.04 9.97 -2.33
C ASP A 263 13.09 9.80 -3.46
N LYS A 264 12.95 8.76 -4.29
CA LYS A 264 13.87 8.43 -5.38
C LYS A 264 13.91 9.48 -6.49
N LEU A 265 12.82 10.24 -6.66
CA LEU A 265 12.78 11.41 -7.55
C LEU A 265 13.27 12.68 -6.85
N CYS A 266 13.80 12.52 -5.64
CA CYS A 266 14.30 13.56 -4.76
C CYS A 266 13.26 14.62 -4.38
N TYR A 267 11.98 14.25 -4.41
CA TYR A 267 10.93 15.07 -3.83
C TYR A 267 10.89 14.87 -2.32
N PHE A 268 10.73 15.98 -1.62
CA PHE A 268 10.33 15.98 -0.22
C PHE A 268 8.81 15.86 -0.11
N PRO A 269 8.23 15.45 1.04
CA PRO A 269 6.79 15.40 1.23
C PRO A 269 6.07 16.71 0.87
N ILE A 270 6.68 17.87 1.16
CA ILE A 270 6.08 19.17 0.84
C ILE A 270 5.97 19.44 -0.67
N HIS A 271 6.89 18.92 -1.48
CA HIS A 271 6.77 19.00 -2.93
C HIS A 271 5.62 18.13 -3.43
N VAL A 272 5.45 16.94 -2.83
CA VAL A 272 4.35 16.02 -3.17
C VAL A 272 2.99 16.63 -2.78
N ALA A 273 2.90 17.29 -1.62
CA ALA A 273 1.70 18.05 -1.24
C ALA A 273 1.42 19.23 -2.18
N SER A 274 2.47 19.96 -2.58
CA SER A 274 2.37 21.08 -3.52
C SER A 274 1.96 20.63 -4.93
N TYR A 275 2.44 19.47 -5.37
CA TYR A 275 2.01 18.80 -6.59
C TYR A 275 0.52 18.43 -6.53
N GLY A 276 0.06 17.92 -5.39
CA GLY A 276 -1.34 17.53 -5.16
C GLY A 276 -2.30 18.71 -5.03
N GLY A 277 -1.82 19.87 -4.58
CA GLY A 277 -2.65 21.04 -4.27
C GLY A 277 -3.15 21.09 -2.82
N HIS A 278 -2.52 20.34 -1.92
CA HIS A 278 -3.02 20.12 -0.56
C HIS A 278 -2.54 21.22 0.39
N VAL A 279 -3.23 22.36 0.39
CA VAL A 279 -2.84 23.57 1.13
C VAL A 279 -2.62 23.32 2.62
N GLU A 280 -3.54 22.61 3.29
CA GLU A 280 -3.41 22.35 4.74
C GLU A 280 -2.22 21.46 5.07
N VAL A 281 -1.89 20.49 4.21
CA VAL A 281 -0.67 19.69 4.37
C VAL A 281 0.58 20.53 4.13
N VAL A 282 0.58 21.41 3.12
CA VAL A 282 1.71 22.33 2.87
C VAL A 282 1.93 23.24 4.07
N LYS A 283 0.87 23.85 4.62
CA LYS A 283 0.90 24.63 5.87
C LYS A 283 1.56 23.82 6.98
N LYS A 284 1.07 22.61 7.24
CA LYS A 284 1.56 21.78 8.33
C LYS A 284 3.04 21.42 8.16
N LEU A 285 3.46 21.04 6.96
CA LEU A 285 4.86 20.69 6.68
C LEU A 285 5.81 21.88 6.82
N LEU A 286 5.37 23.10 6.54
CA LEU A 286 6.18 24.31 6.71
C LEU A 286 6.49 24.61 8.17
N GLU A 287 5.62 24.23 9.12
CA GLU A 287 5.89 24.39 10.57
C GLU A 287 7.14 23.60 11.02
N TYR A 288 7.50 22.55 10.29
CA TYR A 288 8.64 21.66 10.60
C TYR A 288 9.75 21.75 9.55
N CYS A 289 9.72 22.80 8.72
CA CYS A 289 10.73 23.06 7.70
C CYS A 289 11.68 24.16 8.19
N PRO A 290 12.97 23.86 8.42
CA PRO A 290 13.93 24.87 8.86
C PRO A 290 14.16 25.98 7.83
N ASP A 291 14.22 25.62 6.55
CA ASP A 291 14.35 26.56 5.43
C ASP A 291 13.62 26.04 4.18
N PRO A 292 12.40 26.54 3.90
CA PRO A 292 11.64 26.12 2.73
C PRO A 292 12.28 26.52 1.40
N THR A 293 13.15 27.55 1.39
CA THR A 293 13.79 28.06 0.17
C THR A 293 14.89 27.14 -0.35
N GLU A 294 15.52 26.38 0.55
CA GLU A 294 16.56 25.39 0.23
C GLU A 294 15.98 23.99 -0.04
N MET A 295 14.68 23.78 0.20
CA MET A 295 13.98 22.56 -0.18
C MET A 295 13.72 22.55 -1.69
N LEU A 296 14.74 22.14 -2.44
CA LEU A 296 14.68 22.02 -3.90
C LEU A 296 14.57 20.54 -4.32
N ASP A 297 13.77 20.26 -5.36
CA ASP A 297 13.86 18.99 -6.07
C ASP A 297 15.25 18.84 -6.73
N THR A 298 15.72 17.62 -6.93
CA THR A 298 17.07 17.43 -7.52
C THR A 298 17.05 17.42 -9.04
N SER A 299 15.93 16.99 -9.67
CA SER A 299 15.83 16.91 -11.13
C SER A 299 15.91 18.28 -11.80
N HIS A 300 15.27 19.29 -11.19
CA HIS A 300 15.15 20.62 -11.77
C HIS A 300 15.55 21.75 -10.84
N LYS A 301 15.99 21.50 -9.59
CA LYS A 301 16.19 22.55 -8.58
C LYS A 301 14.93 23.39 -8.35
N ARG A 302 13.75 22.76 -8.39
CA ARG A 302 12.48 23.45 -8.18
C ARG A 302 12.11 23.47 -6.71
N ASN A 303 11.73 24.64 -6.22
CA ASN A 303 11.05 24.79 -4.92
C ASN A 303 9.55 24.44 -5.03
N ILE A 304 8.85 24.51 -3.90
CA ILE A 304 7.41 24.23 -3.80
C ILE A 304 6.53 25.16 -4.66
N LEU A 305 6.94 26.41 -4.89
CA LEU A 305 6.19 27.37 -5.72
C LEU A 305 6.31 27.02 -7.21
N HIS A 306 7.49 26.60 -7.67
CA HIS A 306 7.68 26.07 -9.03
C HIS A 306 6.80 24.84 -9.26
N VAL A 307 6.78 23.89 -8.31
CA VAL A 307 5.96 22.68 -8.42
C VAL A 307 4.48 23.03 -8.46
N ALA A 308 3.97 23.81 -7.50
CA ALA A 308 2.57 24.23 -7.49
C ALA A 308 2.19 24.97 -8.79
N SER A 309 3.08 25.83 -9.31
CA SER A 309 2.83 26.59 -10.53
C SER A 309 2.80 25.72 -11.79
N LYS A 310 3.72 24.76 -11.89
CA LYS A 310 3.78 23.79 -13.00
C LYS A 310 2.53 22.93 -13.10
N TYR A 311 1.89 22.61 -11.98
CA TYR A 311 0.70 21.74 -11.94
C TYR A 311 -0.60 22.50 -11.68
N GLY A 312 -0.58 23.83 -11.80
CA GLY A 312 -1.79 24.66 -11.76
C GLY A 312 -2.48 24.71 -10.40
N LYS A 313 -1.75 24.43 -9.32
CA LYS A 313 -2.28 24.38 -7.95
C LYS A 313 -2.32 25.79 -7.36
N TYR A 314 -3.25 26.60 -7.88
CA TYR A 314 -3.30 28.03 -7.58
C TYR A 314 -3.52 28.32 -6.09
N GLU A 315 -4.24 27.47 -5.36
CA GLU A 315 -4.51 27.65 -3.94
C GLU A 315 -3.23 27.52 -3.11
N VAL A 316 -2.32 26.62 -3.50
CA VAL A 316 -0.99 26.49 -2.90
C VAL A 316 -0.12 27.70 -3.26
N VAL A 317 -0.16 28.15 -4.53
CA VAL A 317 0.55 29.37 -4.97
C VAL A 317 0.07 30.58 -4.18
N GLN A 318 -1.25 30.73 -4.02
CA GLN A 318 -1.87 31.80 -3.25
C GLN A 318 -1.40 31.77 -1.80
N TYR A 319 -1.48 30.61 -1.15
CA TYR A 319 -1.03 30.45 0.22
C TYR A 319 0.45 30.81 0.39
N ILE A 320 1.35 30.27 -0.46
CA ILE A 320 2.80 30.56 -0.40
C ILE A 320 3.06 32.07 -0.50
N LEU A 321 2.38 32.77 -1.42
CA LEU A 321 2.63 34.19 -1.69
C LEU A 321 1.95 35.15 -0.70
N GLN A 322 0.94 34.69 0.04
CA GLN A 322 0.26 35.44 1.09
C GLN A 322 0.80 35.12 2.49
N SER A 323 1.54 34.02 2.64
CA SER A 323 2.14 33.60 3.90
C SER A 323 3.18 34.62 4.39
N GLN A 324 3.22 34.81 5.70
CA GLN A 324 4.22 35.66 6.37
C GLN A 324 5.50 34.91 6.74
N ILE A 325 5.63 33.65 6.31
CA ILE A 325 6.86 32.86 6.53
C ILE A 325 8.01 33.52 5.75
N PRO A 326 9.11 33.92 6.43
CA PRO A 326 10.22 34.61 5.79
C PRO A 326 10.78 33.83 4.59
N GLY A 327 10.96 34.52 3.46
CA GLY A 327 11.64 33.97 2.28
C GLY A 327 10.74 33.25 1.28
N LEU A 328 9.53 32.81 1.67
CA LEU A 328 8.57 32.21 0.73
C LEU A 328 8.18 33.20 -0.39
N ASP A 329 8.03 34.46 -0.02
CA ASP A 329 7.72 35.56 -0.93
C ASP A 329 8.80 35.76 -2.01
N LYS A 330 10.07 35.43 -1.69
CA LYS A 330 11.22 35.54 -2.60
C LYS A 330 11.26 34.44 -3.65
N MET A 331 10.53 33.34 -3.47
CA MET A 331 10.48 32.24 -4.43
C MET A 331 9.85 32.64 -5.77
N ILE A 332 9.05 33.72 -5.81
CA ILE A 332 8.25 34.11 -6.98
C ILE A 332 9.06 34.34 -8.27
N ASN A 333 10.32 34.75 -8.14
CA ASN A 333 11.23 35.01 -9.26
C ASN A 333 12.48 34.12 -9.24
N GLN A 334 12.55 33.14 -8.33
CA GLN A 334 13.65 32.19 -8.34
C GLN A 334 13.62 31.39 -9.64
N LYS A 335 14.80 31.03 -10.13
CA LYS A 335 14.95 30.24 -11.36
C LYS A 335 15.31 28.80 -10.99
N ASP A 336 14.67 27.86 -11.67
CA ASP A 336 15.06 26.45 -11.63
C ASP A 336 16.34 26.20 -12.47
N ASN A 337 16.79 24.95 -12.60
CA ASN A 337 18.02 24.60 -13.30
C ASN A 337 17.97 24.83 -14.82
N LYS A 338 16.79 25.08 -15.40
CA LYS A 338 16.59 25.49 -16.80
C LYS A 338 16.43 27.00 -16.93
N GLY A 339 16.58 27.74 -15.84
CA GLY A 339 16.34 29.18 -15.80
C GLY A 339 14.86 29.55 -15.72
N ASP A 340 13.95 28.58 -15.60
CA ASP A 340 12.52 28.84 -15.57
C ASP A 340 12.09 29.37 -14.21
N THR A 341 11.31 30.45 -14.18
CA THR A 341 10.61 30.91 -12.96
C THR A 341 9.28 30.17 -12.78
N PRO A 342 8.60 30.28 -11.62
CA PRO A 342 7.25 29.75 -11.46
C PRO A 342 6.27 30.22 -12.55
N LEU A 343 6.40 31.47 -13.02
CA LEU A 343 5.60 32.01 -14.12
C LEU A 343 5.88 31.30 -15.46
N HIS A 344 7.15 31.00 -15.78
CA HIS A 344 7.50 30.23 -16.98
C HIS A 344 6.84 28.85 -16.94
N LEU A 345 6.86 28.17 -15.78
CA LEU A 345 6.27 26.83 -15.64
C LEU A 345 4.74 26.85 -15.73
N ALA A 346 4.08 27.86 -15.15
CA ALA A 346 2.63 28.04 -15.26
C ALA A 346 2.21 28.35 -16.70
N ALA A 347 2.95 29.22 -17.40
CA ALA A 347 2.70 29.56 -18.80
C ALA A 347 2.93 28.36 -19.72
N ARG A 348 4.05 27.63 -19.57
CA ARG A 348 4.37 26.43 -20.36
C ARG A 348 3.32 25.32 -20.21
N SER A 349 2.77 25.19 -19.01
CA SER A 349 1.76 24.17 -18.71
C SER A 349 0.33 24.68 -18.96
N CYS A 350 0.19 25.88 -19.55
CA CYS A 350 -1.05 26.58 -19.84
C CYS A 350 -2.05 26.57 -18.66
N HIS A 351 -1.62 27.06 -17.50
CA HIS A 351 -2.44 27.21 -16.28
C HIS A 351 -2.87 28.67 -16.04
N PRO A 352 -4.03 29.11 -16.59
CA PRO A 352 -4.39 30.53 -16.69
C PRO A 352 -4.67 31.15 -15.32
N THR A 353 -5.35 30.44 -14.42
CA THR A 353 -5.64 30.92 -13.06
C THR A 353 -4.35 31.18 -12.27
N THR A 354 -3.37 30.29 -12.40
CA THR A 354 -2.07 30.44 -11.76
C THR A 354 -1.29 31.61 -12.37
N VAL A 355 -1.27 31.76 -13.70
CA VAL A 355 -0.64 32.90 -14.36
C VAL A 355 -1.29 34.21 -13.91
N TYR A 356 -2.62 34.29 -13.96
CA TYR A 356 -3.38 35.46 -13.51
C TYR A 356 -3.01 35.85 -12.09
N TYR A 357 -2.98 34.89 -11.17
CA TYR A 357 -2.64 35.15 -9.78
C TYR A 357 -1.19 35.61 -9.60
N LEU A 358 -0.23 34.96 -10.27
CA LEU A 358 1.18 35.33 -10.22
C LEU A 358 1.42 36.76 -10.73
N VAL A 359 0.70 37.20 -11.77
CA VAL A 359 0.85 38.53 -12.37
C VAL A 359 0.11 39.61 -11.56
N ASN A 360 -1.19 39.44 -11.35
CA ASN A 360 -2.02 40.50 -10.80
C ASN A 360 -2.07 40.54 -9.27
N GLN A 361 -1.99 39.38 -8.63
CA GLN A 361 -2.22 39.26 -7.18
C GLN A 361 -0.91 39.16 -6.38
N SER A 362 0.24 39.17 -7.05
CA SER A 362 1.54 39.17 -6.38
C SER A 362 2.05 40.56 -5.96
N LYS A 363 1.24 41.62 -6.10
CA LYS A 363 1.59 43.02 -5.80
C LYS A 363 2.80 43.51 -6.62
N GLU A 364 2.79 43.24 -7.93
CA GLU A 364 3.87 43.63 -8.85
C GLU A 364 5.26 43.06 -8.52
N ARG A 365 5.33 42.03 -7.66
CA ARG A 365 6.59 41.38 -7.30
C ARG A 365 7.13 40.49 -8.42
N VAL A 366 6.26 39.97 -9.28
CA VAL A 366 6.68 39.10 -10.38
C VAL A 366 7.40 39.90 -11.47
N LYS A 367 8.51 39.36 -11.95
CA LYS A 367 9.26 39.94 -13.07
C LYS A 367 8.90 39.22 -14.36
N LEU A 368 8.25 39.92 -15.28
CA LEU A 368 7.77 39.39 -16.57
C LEU A 368 8.88 39.29 -17.62
N ASP A 369 9.93 40.10 -17.46
CA ASP A 369 11.07 40.25 -18.38
C ASP A 369 12.20 39.22 -18.14
N LEU A 370 12.07 38.38 -17.11
CA LEU A 370 13.06 37.33 -16.86
C LEU A 370 13.00 36.30 -17.98
N VAL A 371 14.18 35.96 -18.50
CA VAL A 371 14.36 34.90 -19.50
C VAL A 371 14.94 33.62 -18.90
N ASN A 372 14.55 32.47 -19.44
CA ASN A 372 15.14 31.17 -19.12
C ASN A 372 16.49 30.94 -19.85
N GLN A 373 17.04 29.73 -19.79
CA GLN A 373 18.30 29.40 -20.48
C GLN A 373 18.21 29.39 -22.02
N ASN A 374 17.00 29.28 -22.58
CA ASN A 374 16.76 29.43 -24.01
C ASN A 374 16.55 30.89 -24.43
N ASN A 375 16.73 31.84 -23.51
CA ASN A 375 16.44 33.26 -23.73
C ASN A 375 14.95 33.55 -24.01
N GLU A 376 14.05 32.73 -23.47
CA GLU A 376 12.60 32.88 -23.60
C GLU A 376 12.03 33.47 -22.30
N THR A 377 11.19 34.50 -22.40
CA THR A 377 10.29 34.91 -21.32
C THR A 377 9.10 33.94 -21.19
N ALA A 378 8.30 34.11 -20.13
CA ALA A 378 7.05 33.35 -20.01
C ALA A 378 6.08 33.64 -21.17
N LEU A 379 6.08 34.86 -21.71
CA LEU A 379 5.29 35.26 -22.88
C LEU A 379 5.80 34.56 -24.15
N ASP A 380 7.12 34.49 -24.34
CA ASP A 380 7.71 33.84 -25.52
C ASP A 380 7.36 32.34 -25.56
N ILE A 381 7.41 31.66 -24.41
CA ILE A 381 7.04 30.25 -24.30
C ILE A 381 5.59 30.02 -24.74
N VAL A 382 4.64 30.77 -24.17
CA VAL A 382 3.22 30.55 -24.46
C VAL A 382 2.86 30.95 -25.89
N THR A 383 3.52 31.99 -26.43
CA THR A 383 3.36 32.41 -27.83
C THR A 383 3.87 31.34 -28.78
N THR A 384 5.04 30.75 -28.49
CA THR A 384 5.60 29.66 -29.28
C THR A 384 4.69 28.42 -29.26
N LEU A 385 4.17 28.05 -28.08
CA LEU A 385 3.20 26.95 -27.95
C LEU A 385 1.93 27.22 -28.78
N PHE A 386 1.42 28.45 -28.72
CA PHE A 386 0.24 28.85 -29.50
C PHE A 386 0.47 28.75 -31.01
N GLU A 387 1.62 29.17 -31.52
CA GLU A 387 1.95 29.06 -32.96
C GLU A 387 2.24 27.63 -33.41
N LEU A 388 2.87 26.80 -32.57
CA LEU A 388 3.08 25.38 -32.85
C LEU A 388 1.75 24.61 -32.90
N ASP A 389 0.83 24.89 -31.97
CA ASP A 389 -0.48 24.24 -31.97
C ASP A 389 -1.34 24.67 -33.18
N LYS A 390 -1.28 25.94 -33.59
CA LYS A 390 -1.93 26.41 -34.83
C LYS A 390 -1.42 25.70 -36.07
N SER A 391 -0.10 25.52 -36.17
CA SER A 391 0.53 24.92 -37.35
C SER A 391 0.33 23.41 -37.42
N SER A 392 0.29 22.74 -36.27
CA SER A 392 0.08 21.29 -36.15
C SER A 392 -1.39 20.89 -36.34
N LEU A 393 -2.34 21.79 -36.07
CA LEU A 393 -3.78 21.56 -36.17
C LEU A 393 -4.45 22.59 -37.08
N ARG A 394 -4.38 22.37 -38.41
CA ARG A 394 -5.23 23.11 -39.38
C ARG A 394 -6.74 22.94 -39.15
N GLN A 395 -7.17 22.14 -38.16
CA GLN A 395 -8.55 22.00 -37.72
C GLN A 395 -8.64 21.82 -36.20
N ALA A 396 -8.49 22.89 -35.40
CA ALA A 396 -9.19 23.03 -34.11
C ALA A 396 -8.94 24.41 -33.46
N ASN A 397 -9.76 25.40 -33.83
CA ASN A 397 -10.06 26.53 -32.92
C ASN A 397 -10.83 26.06 -31.64
N SER A 398 -10.97 24.75 -31.43
CA SER A 398 -11.75 24.08 -30.38
C SER A 398 -10.89 23.36 -29.32
N SER A 399 -9.56 23.33 -29.46
CA SER A 399 -8.72 22.75 -28.39
C SER A 399 -8.69 23.70 -27.20
N ILE A 400 -9.10 23.21 -26.02
CA ILE A 400 -9.07 23.94 -24.74
C ILE A 400 -7.67 24.51 -24.49
N GLN A 401 -6.62 23.76 -24.84
CA GLN A 401 -5.24 24.20 -24.69
C GLN A 401 -4.94 25.43 -25.56
N VAL A 402 -5.32 25.42 -26.84
CA VAL A 402 -5.10 26.57 -27.75
C VAL A 402 -5.82 27.82 -27.26
N GLN A 403 -7.06 27.69 -26.80
CA GLN A 403 -7.82 28.80 -26.22
C GLN A 403 -7.18 29.32 -24.93
N THR A 404 -6.66 28.41 -24.11
CA THR A 404 -6.01 28.76 -22.85
C THR A 404 -4.67 29.45 -23.07
N CYS A 405 -3.81 28.91 -23.94
CA CYS A 405 -2.53 29.53 -24.26
C CYS A 405 -2.77 30.88 -24.97
N LYS A 406 -3.78 31.01 -25.84
CA LYS A 406 -4.21 32.32 -26.41
C LYS A 406 -4.57 33.33 -25.32
N PHE A 407 -5.44 32.96 -24.38
CA PHE A 407 -5.83 33.83 -23.27
C PHE A 407 -4.62 34.28 -22.45
N ILE A 408 -3.70 33.36 -22.15
CA ILE A 408 -2.47 33.67 -21.42
C ILE A 408 -1.57 34.61 -22.22
N THR A 409 -1.41 34.40 -23.53
CA THR A 409 -0.67 35.31 -24.42
C THR A 409 -1.28 36.71 -24.39
N GLU A 410 -2.60 36.84 -24.60
CA GLU A 410 -3.30 38.12 -24.57
C GLU A 410 -3.22 38.83 -23.20
N PHE A 411 -3.11 38.05 -22.11
CA PHE A 411 -3.00 38.58 -20.75
C PHE A 411 -1.58 39.03 -20.37
N LEU A 412 -0.54 38.41 -20.96
CA LEU A 412 0.86 38.73 -20.66
C LEU A 412 1.44 39.86 -21.54
N VAL A 413 0.76 40.22 -22.63
CA VAL A 413 1.01 41.40 -23.47
C VAL A 413 0.44 42.64 -22.79
#